data_AF-D2QIS6-F1
#
_entry.id   AF-D2QIS6-F1
#
_cell.length_a   1.000
_cell.length_b   1.000
_cell.length_c   1.000
_cell.angle_alpha   90.00
_cell.angle_beta   90.00
_cell.angle_gamma   90.00
#
_symmetry.space_group_name_H-M   'P 1'
#
loop_
_entity.id
_entity.type
_entity.pdbx_description
1 polymer ?
#
loop_
_entity_poly.entity_id
_entity_poly.type
_entity_poly.pdbx_seq_one_letter_code
_entity_poly.pdbx_strand_id
1 'polypeptide(L)'
;MKKAFTLLLFMFLWKFSYSQGKTYAFFMIGNYAYPNWEKIEFNFTGDGRHITYSYRKNERGHKLEVIGNKYVGNQKALMVRIRSFNKIYLIFRDRRKESLLMVSEDGTYKKRFPLGYEGPVDGRGTYCDICANEPDEAFEIVNSFF
;
A
#
# COMPACT_ATOMS: atom_id res chain seq x y z
N MET A 1 -6.29 30.50 -60.35
CA MET A 1 -6.12 30.54 -58.87
C MET A 1 -7.30 29.86 -58.20
N LYS A 2 -7.17 28.59 -57.78
CA LYS A 2 -8.04 27.99 -56.75
C LYS A 2 -7.18 26.99 -55.96
N LYS A 3 -6.84 27.35 -54.72
CA LYS A 3 -6.06 26.53 -53.79
C LYS A 3 -7.01 25.49 -53.18
N ALA A 4 -6.76 24.20 -53.42
CA ALA A 4 -7.43 23.13 -52.69
C ALA A 4 -6.64 22.89 -51.40
N PHE A 5 -7.21 23.35 -50.29
CA PHE A 5 -6.69 23.16 -48.94
C PHE A 5 -7.33 21.89 -48.39
N THR A 6 -6.69 20.74 -48.60
CA THR A 6 -7.24 19.47 -48.12
C THR A 6 -6.82 19.26 -46.68
N LEU A 7 -7.81 19.46 -45.83
CA LEU A 7 -7.96 19.16 -44.40
C LEU A 7 -7.16 17.92 -43.94
N LEU A 8 -6.16 18.13 -43.09
CA LEU A 8 -5.50 17.07 -42.34
C LEU A 8 -6.37 16.73 -41.12
N LEU A 9 -7.21 15.69 -41.25
CA LEU A 9 -8.05 15.19 -40.17
C LEU A 9 -7.16 14.48 -39.14
N PHE A 10 -6.71 15.24 -38.13
CA PHE A 10 -6.03 14.70 -36.95
C PHE A 10 -6.99 13.78 -36.19
N MET A 11 -6.88 12.47 -36.40
CA MET A 11 -7.47 11.46 -35.51
C MET A 11 -6.74 11.51 -34.16
N PHE A 12 -7.14 12.44 -33.30
CA PHE A 12 -6.87 12.39 -31.86
C PHE A 12 -7.79 11.32 -31.25
N LEU A 13 -7.46 10.06 -31.47
CA LEU A 13 -7.97 8.97 -30.63
C LEU A 13 -7.25 9.08 -29.29
N TRP A 14 -7.79 9.93 -28.41
CA TRP A 14 -7.51 9.86 -26.99
C TRP A 14 -7.96 8.50 -26.48
N LYS A 15 -7.02 7.56 -26.43
CA LYS A 15 -7.15 6.37 -25.59
C LYS A 15 -7.19 6.86 -24.14
N PHE A 16 -8.38 7.10 -23.62
CA PHE A 16 -8.61 7.06 -22.18
C PHE A 16 -8.35 5.64 -21.73
N SER A 17 -7.09 5.34 -21.42
CA SER A 17 -6.75 4.17 -20.64
C SER A 17 -7.29 4.47 -19.24
N TYR A 18 -8.46 3.91 -18.93
CA TYR A 18 -8.95 3.86 -17.56
C TYR A 18 -7.94 3.01 -16.78
N SER A 19 -6.97 3.68 -16.16
CA SER A 19 -6.16 3.06 -15.11
C SER A 19 -7.15 2.65 -14.03
N GLN A 20 -7.35 1.35 -13.84
CA GLN A 20 -8.14 0.86 -12.73
C GLN A 20 -7.39 1.25 -11.46
N GLY A 21 -7.99 2.12 -10.65
CA GLY A 21 -7.37 2.60 -9.43
C GLY A 21 -7.02 1.44 -8.51
N LYS A 22 -5.76 1.37 -8.07
CA LYS A 22 -5.32 0.37 -7.10
C LYS A 22 -6.02 0.61 -5.76
N THR A 23 -6.58 -0.44 -5.18
CA THR A 23 -7.32 -0.36 -3.91
C THR A 23 -6.67 -1.15 -2.80
N TYR A 24 -5.61 -1.90 -3.10
CA TYR A 24 -4.90 -2.71 -2.13
C TYR A 24 -3.39 -2.55 -2.25
N ALA A 25 -2.71 -2.39 -1.13
CA ALA A 25 -1.25 -2.41 -1.03
C ALA A 25 -0.85 -3.20 0.22
N PHE A 26 0.25 -3.95 0.15
CA PHE A 26 0.80 -4.58 1.33
C PHE A 26 2.31 -4.43 1.41
N PHE A 27 2.82 -4.50 2.62
CA PHE A 27 4.24 -4.40 2.93
C PHE A 27 4.60 -5.58 3.82
N MET A 28 5.66 -6.31 3.50
CA MET A 28 5.93 -7.62 4.11
C MET A 28 7.40 -7.83 4.43
N ILE A 29 7.67 -8.39 5.61
CA ILE A 29 8.98 -8.90 5.99
C ILE A 29 9.00 -10.39 5.72
N GLY A 30 10.00 -10.86 4.98
CA GLY A 30 10.07 -12.24 4.52
C GLY A 30 9.02 -12.52 3.43
N ASN A 31 8.63 -13.79 3.29
CA ASN A 31 7.51 -14.22 2.45
C ASN A 31 6.78 -15.39 3.12
N TYR A 32 5.68 -15.87 2.53
CA TYR A 32 4.86 -16.93 3.13
C TYR A 32 5.58 -18.27 3.35
N ALA A 33 6.73 -18.50 2.69
CA ALA A 33 7.57 -19.68 2.93
C ALA A 33 8.49 -19.54 4.16
N TYR A 34 8.70 -18.32 4.68
CA TYR A 34 9.54 -18.08 5.87
C TYR A 34 8.75 -18.25 7.17
N PRO A 35 9.37 -18.78 8.24
CA PRO A 35 8.66 -19.06 9.51
C PRO A 35 8.25 -17.80 10.29
N ASN A 36 8.87 -16.65 10.02
CA ASN A 36 8.71 -15.43 10.82
C ASN A 36 8.27 -14.22 9.98
N TRP A 37 7.43 -14.46 8.96
CA TRP A 37 6.91 -13.37 8.16
C TRP A 37 5.91 -12.51 8.93
N GLU A 38 5.88 -11.24 8.55
CA GLU A 38 4.92 -10.25 9.03
C GLU A 38 4.50 -9.36 7.88
N LYS A 39 3.24 -8.93 7.88
CA LYS A 39 2.62 -8.20 6.78
C LYS A 39 1.72 -7.09 7.31
N ILE A 40 1.78 -5.93 6.67
CA ILE A 40 0.85 -4.82 6.87
C ILE A 40 0.13 -4.58 5.56
N GLU A 41 -1.20 -4.64 5.57
CA GLU A 41 -2.07 -4.51 4.40
C GLU A 41 -2.91 -3.25 4.53
N PHE A 42 -3.09 -2.52 3.45
CA PHE A 42 -3.95 -1.35 3.30
C PHE A 42 -4.94 -1.65 2.20
N ASN A 43 -6.24 -1.59 2.49
CA ASN A 43 -7.28 -2.00 1.55
C ASN A 43 -8.47 -1.03 1.55
N PHE A 44 -9.03 -0.76 0.37
CA PHE A 44 -10.35 -0.17 0.19
C PHE A 44 -11.36 -1.28 -0.16
N THR A 45 -12.28 -1.50 0.76
CA THR A 45 -13.38 -2.45 0.60
C THR A 45 -14.72 -1.70 0.51
N GLY A 46 -15.81 -2.42 0.23
CA GLY A 46 -17.17 -1.84 0.26
C GLY A 46 -17.53 -1.21 1.61
N ASP A 47 -16.95 -1.73 2.70
CA ASP A 47 -17.15 -1.25 4.07
C ASP A 47 -16.17 -0.12 4.47
N GLY A 48 -15.43 0.41 3.49
CA GLY A 48 -14.47 1.49 3.64
C GLY A 48 -13.02 0.99 3.73
N ARG A 49 -12.20 1.81 4.39
CA ARG A 49 -10.74 1.68 4.35
C ARG A 49 -10.22 0.95 5.57
N HIS A 50 -9.37 -0.05 5.37
CA HIS A 50 -8.90 -0.93 6.43
C HIS A 50 -7.39 -1.10 6.40
N ILE A 51 -6.81 -1.27 7.58
CA ILE A 51 -5.42 -1.68 7.74
C ILE A 51 -5.43 -2.99 8.52
N THR A 52 -4.68 -3.98 8.05
CA THR A 52 -4.54 -5.28 8.71
C THR A 52 -3.07 -5.58 8.97
N TYR A 53 -2.75 -6.06 10.17
CA TYR A 53 -1.42 -6.58 10.50
C TYR A 53 -1.53 -8.08 10.72
N SER A 54 -0.85 -8.85 9.87
CA SER A 54 -0.83 -10.31 9.93
C SER A 54 0.60 -10.81 10.11
N TYR A 55 0.74 -12.00 10.70
CA TYR A 55 2.01 -12.66 10.92
C TYR A 55 1.79 -14.16 10.93
N ARG A 56 2.86 -14.96 10.84
CA ARG A 56 2.75 -16.42 10.67
C ARG A 56 1.77 -17.13 11.61
N LYS A 57 1.73 -16.75 12.90
CA LYS A 57 0.85 -17.40 13.89
C LYS A 57 -0.60 -16.87 13.86
N ASN A 58 -0.85 -15.75 13.18
CA ASN A 58 -2.18 -15.19 12.97
C ASN A 58 -2.31 -14.67 11.53
N GLU A 59 -2.47 -15.59 10.59
CA GLU A 59 -2.51 -15.26 9.16
C GLU A 59 -3.76 -14.46 8.77
N ARG A 60 -4.86 -14.59 9.53
CA ARG A 60 -6.08 -13.76 9.38
C ARG A 60 -5.84 -12.30 9.77
N GLY A 61 -4.80 -12.05 10.55
CA GLY A 61 -4.37 -10.73 10.99
C GLY A 61 -5.25 -10.09 12.06
N HIS A 62 -4.78 -8.94 12.53
CA HIS A 62 -5.50 -8.02 13.39
C HIS A 62 -5.86 -6.79 12.55
N LYS A 63 -7.15 -6.46 12.51
CA LYS A 63 -7.59 -5.15 12.00
C LYS A 63 -7.08 -4.07 12.94
N LEU A 64 -6.33 -3.11 12.40
CA LEU A 64 -5.83 -1.99 13.19
C LEU A 64 -6.89 -0.89 13.27
N GLU A 65 -6.96 -0.28 14.44
CA GLU A 65 -7.75 0.92 14.67
C GLU A 65 -6.88 2.15 14.44
N VAL A 66 -7.28 3.02 13.50
CA VAL A 66 -6.60 4.30 13.29
C VAL A 66 -7.00 5.25 14.42
N ILE A 67 -6.01 5.67 15.21
CA ILE A 67 -6.19 6.58 16.34
C ILE A 67 -6.09 8.04 15.88
N GLY A 68 -5.26 8.31 14.87
CA GLY A 68 -5.00 9.66 14.37
C GLY A 68 -3.59 9.76 13.78
N ASN A 69 -3.02 10.96 13.80
CA ASN A 69 -1.68 11.22 13.29
C ASN A 69 -0.82 11.93 14.34
N LYS A 70 0.49 11.72 14.28
CA LYS A 70 1.49 12.37 15.15
C LYS A 70 2.70 12.77 14.35
N TYR A 71 3.28 13.93 14.65
CA TYR A 71 4.60 14.29 14.14
C TYR A 71 5.67 13.84 15.13
N VAL A 72 6.70 13.15 14.63
CA VAL A 72 7.91 12.81 15.38
C VAL A 72 9.08 13.46 14.64
N GLY A 73 9.63 14.53 15.22
CA GLY A 73 10.48 15.46 14.47
C GLY A 73 9.70 16.03 13.27
N ASN A 74 10.31 15.97 12.08
CA ASN A 74 9.69 16.48 10.84
C ASN A 74 8.93 15.41 10.05
N GLN A 75 8.66 14.23 10.63
CA GLN A 75 7.99 13.13 9.94
C GLN A 75 6.59 12.88 10.52
N LYS A 76 5.57 12.94 9.65
CA LYS A 76 4.19 12.57 10.00
C LYS A 76 4.06 11.04 10.06
N ALA A 77 3.55 10.54 11.17
CA ALA A 77 3.27 9.14 11.45
C ALA A 77 1.78 8.90 11.62
N LEU A 78 1.31 7.76 11.11
CA LEU A 78 -0.04 7.27 11.36
C LEU A 78 -0.04 6.52 12.70
N MET A 79 -0.89 6.94 13.63
CA MET A 79 -1.07 6.26 14.90
C MET A 79 -2.13 5.19 14.75
N VAL A 80 -1.77 3.95 15.08
CA VAL A 80 -2.66 2.80 15.00
C VAL A 80 -2.61 1.99 16.29
N ARG A 81 -3.72 1.36 16.64
CA ARG A 81 -3.82 0.44 17.78
C ARG A 81 -4.15 -0.97 17.28
N ILE A 82 -3.38 -1.94 17.77
CA ILE A 82 -3.75 -3.35 17.67
C ILE A 82 -4.47 -3.72 18.97
N ARG A 83 -5.80 -3.90 18.90
CA ARG A 83 -6.64 -4.11 20.10
C ARG A 83 -6.19 -5.30 20.94
N SER A 84 -5.86 -6.42 20.30
CA SER A 84 -5.42 -7.65 20.99
C SER A 84 -4.12 -7.48 21.78
N PHE A 85 -3.26 -6.53 21.40
CA PHE A 85 -2.01 -6.24 22.11
C PHE A 85 -2.13 -5.04 23.05
N ASN A 86 -3.28 -4.35 23.02
CA ASN A 86 -3.53 -3.09 23.71
C ASN A 86 -2.36 -2.09 23.57
N LYS A 87 -1.79 -2.02 22.36
CA LYS A 87 -0.56 -1.27 22.09
C LYS A 87 -0.74 -0.31 20.92
N ILE A 88 -0.19 0.90 21.08
CA ILE A 88 -0.14 1.91 20.04
C ILE A 88 1.17 1.76 19.26
N TYR A 89 1.05 1.88 17.95
CA TYR A 89 2.15 1.86 17.00
C TYR A 89 2.09 3.11 16.13
N LEU A 90 3.26 3.53 15.69
CA LEU A 90 3.49 4.61 14.74
C LEU A 90 3.96 3.99 13.43
N ILE A 91 3.22 4.22 12.35
CA ILE A 91 3.60 3.83 11.00
C ILE A 91 4.13 5.06 10.27
N PHE A 92 5.38 4.98 9.85
CA PHE A 92 6.08 6.01 9.08
C PHE A 92 6.26 5.54 7.64
N ARG A 93 6.04 6.45 6.69
CA ARG A 93 6.37 6.24 5.28
C ARG A 93 7.85 6.55 5.06
N ASP A 94 8.58 5.63 4.43
CA ASP A 94 9.97 5.82 4.00
C ASP A 94 10.06 5.59 2.49
N ARG A 95 9.70 6.63 1.72
CA ARG A 95 9.66 6.56 0.25
C ARG A 95 11.03 6.28 -0.38
N ARG A 96 12.13 6.68 0.28
CA ARG A 96 13.49 6.43 -0.22
C ARG A 96 13.86 4.96 -0.18
N LYS A 97 13.27 4.22 0.76
CA LYS A 97 13.50 2.77 0.93
C LYS A 97 12.27 1.95 0.54
N GLU A 98 11.32 2.56 -0.16
CA GLU A 98 10.10 1.93 -0.65
C GLU A 98 9.43 1.03 0.41
N SER A 99 9.38 1.54 1.65
CA SER A 99 9.00 0.75 2.82
C SER A 99 8.23 1.57 3.84
N LEU A 100 7.58 0.86 4.74
CA LEU A 100 7.03 1.39 5.97
C LEU A 100 7.96 1.06 7.14
N LEU A 101 8.07 1.98 8.09
CA LEU A 101 8.65 1.71 9.40
C LEU A 101 7.52 1.70 10.42
N MET A 102 7.31 0.59 11.10
CA MET A 102 6.36 0.48 12.20
C MET A 102 7.13 0.40 13.52
N VAL A 103 6.81 1.27 14.45
CA VAL A 103 7.44 1.36 15.78
C VAL A 103 6.36 1.35 16.85
N SER A 104 6.50 0.58 17.92
CA SER A 104 5.61 0.76 19.08
C SER A 104 5.96 2.04 19.82
N GLU A 105 4.98 2.66 20.48
CA GLU A 105 5.22 3.92 21.20
C GLU A 105 6.25 3.78 22.34
N ASP A 106 6.34 2.60 22.96
CA ASP A 106 7.34 2.25 23.97
C ASP A 106 8.72 1.87 23.40
N GLY A 107 8.90 1.88 22.08
CA GLY A 107 10.16 1.58 21.40
C GLY A 107 10.60 0.12 21.38
N THR A 108 9.89 -0.79 22.07
CA THR A 108 10.27 -2.22 22.16
C THR A 108 10.07 -3.00 20.86
N TYR A 109 9.24 -2.49 19.96
CA TYR A 109 9.01 -3.06 18.64
C TYR A 109 9.39 -2.03 17.58
N LYS A 110 10.25 -2.44 16.63
CA LYS A 110 10.67 -1.62 15.50
C LYS A 110 10.97 -2.51 14.31
N LYS A 111 10.17 -2.41 13.25
CA LYS A 111 10.33 -3.22 12.04
C LYS A 111 10.08 -2.41 10.79
N ARG A 112 10.86 -2.72 9.75
CA ARG A 112 10.76 -2.13 8.41
C ARG A 112 10.11 -3.13 7.48
N PHE A 113 9.03 -2.73 6.83
CA PHE A 113 8.24 -3.54 5.91
C PHE A 113 8.47 -3.00 4.49
N PRO A 114 9.28 -3.68 3.66
CA PRO A 114 9.39 -3.35 2.24
C PRO A 114 8.07 -3.60 1.52
N LEU A 115 7.86 -2.93 0.39
CA LEU A 115 6.71 -3.15 -0.47
C LEU A 115 6.62 -4.63 -0.85
N GLY A 116 5.43 -5.20 -0.65
CA GLY A 116 5.11 -6.54 -1.07
C GLY A 116 4.67 -6.58 -2.54
N TYR A 117 4.85 -7.74 -3.16
CA TYR A 117 4.46 -7.96 -4.55
C TYR A 117 3.40 -9.07 -4.61
N GLU A 118 2.23 -8.73 -5.17
CA GLU A 118 1.18 -9.71 -5.53
C GLU A 118 1.06 -9.75 -7.06
N GLY A 119 1.85 -10.63 -7.65
CA GLY A 119 1.81 -10.93 -9.07
C GLY A 119 2.12 -12.40 -9.33
N PRO A 120 2.12 -12.81 -10.61
CA PRO A 120 2.40 -14.19 -10.98
C PRO A 120 3.79 -14.61 -10.47
N VAL A 121 3.82 -15.73 -9.76
CA VAL A 121 5.07 -16.34 -9.31
C VAL A 121 5.62 -17.15 -10.48
N ASP A 122 6.80 -16.81 -10.97
CA ASP A 122 7.46 -17.48 -12.10
C ASP A 122 6.60 -17.56 -13.37
N GLY A 123 5.80 -16.53 -13.65
CA GLY A 123 4.91 -16.48 -14.80
C GLY A 123 3.68 -17.40 -14.72
N ARG A 124 3.40 -17.97 -13.54
CA ARG A 124 2.19 -18.75 -13.26
C ARG A 124 1.25 -17.97 -12.34
N GLY A 125 -0.01 -17.85 -12.75
CA GLY A 125 -1.06 -17.12 -12.03
C GLY A 125 -1.49 -15.84 -12.74
N THR A 126 -2.52 -15.19 -12.21
CA THR A 126 -3.05 -13.92 -12.73
C THR A 126 -2.51 -12.77 -11.89
N TYR A 127 -2.22 -11.65 -12.53
CA TYR A 127 -1.91 -10.42 -11.81
C TYR A 127 -3.07 -10.03 -10.90
N CYS A 128 -2.75 -9.50 -9.72
CA CYS A 128 -3.75 -8.87 -8.88
C CYS A 128 -4.05 -7.47 -9.42
N ASP A 129 -5.17 -7.32 -10.11
CA ASP A 129 -5.55 -6.05 -10.76
C ASP A 129 -5.71 -4.91 -9.76
N ILE A 130 -6.23 -5.21 -8.57
CA ILE A 130 -6.44 -4.24 -7.50
C ILE A 130 -5.18 -3.90 -6.70
N CYS A 131 -4.13 -4.71 -6.83
CA CYS A 131 -2.91 -4.59 -6.04
C CYS A 131 -1.98 -3.54 -6.65
N ALA A 132 -1.50 -2.64 -5.80
CA ALA A 132 -0.39 -1.76 -6.09
C ALA A 132 0.92 -2.54 -5.97
N ASN A 133 1.58 -2.73 -7.10
CA ASN A 133 2.88 -3.43 -7.18
C ASN A 133 4.04 -2.44 -7.35
N GLU A 134 3.74 -1.18 -7.66
CA GLU A 134 4.73 -0.11 -7.77
C GLU A 134 4.71 0.79 -6.52
N PRO A 135 5.88 1.30 -6.07
CA PRO A 135 5.96 2.15 -4.88
C PRO A 135 5.03 3.35 -4.88
N ASP A 136 4.88 4.03 -6.02
CA ASP A 136 4.04 5.23 -6.09
C ASP A 136 2.55 4.91 -5.93
N GLU A 137 2.07 3.83 -6.55
CA GLU A 137 0.70 3.34 -6.38
C GLU A 137 0.45 2.94 -4.91
N ALA A 138 1.41 2.22 -4.30
CA ALA A 138 1.27 1.74 -2.93
C ALA A 138 1.25 2.90 -1.94
N PHE A 139 2.11 3.90 -2.12
CA PHE A 139 2.13 5.08 -1.26
C PHE A 139 0.92 5.98 -1.49
N GLU A 140 0.30 6.01 -2.68
CA GLU A 140 -0.98 6.70 -2.88
C GLU A 140 -2.08 6.11 -1.98
N ILE A 141 -2.21 4.78 -1.97
CA ILE A 141 -3.15 4.08 -1.08
C ILE A 141 -2.84 4.39 0.38
N VAL A 142 -1.58 4.24 0.81
CA VAL A 142 -1.16 4.50 2.19
C VAL A 142 -1.45 5.94 2.60
N ASN A 143 -1.20 6.92 1.71
CA ASN A 143 -1.42 8.34 1.99
C ASN A 143 -2.86 8.65 2.33
N SER A 144 -3.82 7.90 1.79
CA SER A 144 -5.24 8.11 2.09
C SER A 144 -5.56 7.91 3.58
N PHE A 145 -4.74 7.16 4.32
CA PHE A 145 -4.96 6.88 5.75
C PHE A 145 -4.39 7.96 6.69
N PHE A 146 -3.56 8.88 6.18
CA PHE A 146 -2.90 9.94 6.95
C PHE A 146 -3.65 11.26 6.87
#